data_AF-A0ABD2HWH8-F1
#
_entry.id   AF-A0ABD2HWH8-F1
#
_cell.length_a   1.000
_cell.length_b   1.000
_cell.length_c   1.000
_cell.angle_alpha   90.00
_cell.angle_beta   90.00
_cell.angle_gamma   90.00
#
_symmetry.space_group_name_H-M   'P 1'
#
loop_
_entity.id
_entity.type
_entity.pdbx_description
1 polymer ?
#
loop_
_entity_poly.entity_id
_entity_poly.type
_entity_poly.pdbx_seq_one_letter_code
_entity_poly.pdbx_strand_id
1 'polypeptide(L)'
;MQALSFVIVAFSQSFTLSLIGIIFASLGSGLGENCLLALSSHYKRSTISAWSSGTGGAGIVGSVAYAALTEPKLFGLSPRNALLSMLIVPIIFALAYWVLLTPSPTVHRIKLLSASTWITQVNNSEISDGGVKVTSELNFGSKMRQIILLLHLMLPLGIVYFAEYLINSGLHQLLHFDCSHGFGLSEASQFRWYQTLYQLGVFISRSSVTVLALPTFALYLLALLQCGNILVFYFQSLFHYIPHISVMFTVIFVEGLFGGASYVNTFDRIHKTAPKELREFSLSIVAASDSFGVTIAGFSAILLHNHICNLYGIIYP
;
A
#
# COMPACT_ATOMS: atom_id res chain seq x y z
N MET A 1 14.39 6.20 -8.00
CA MET A 1 13.52 5.13 -8.54
C MET A 1 12.15 5.66 -8.96
N GLN A 2 11.38 6.33 -8.09
CA GLN A 2 10.07 6.91 -8.47
C GLN A 2 10.11 7.90 -9.65
N ALA A 3 11.07 8.83 -9.70
CA ALA A 3 11.19 9.72 -10.85
C ALA A 3 11.51 8.96 -12.16
N LEU A 4 12.38 7.95 -12.05
CA LEU A 4 12.76 7.10 -13.18
C LEU A 4 11.57 6.29 -13.69
N SER A 5 10.73 5.73 -12.82
CA SER A 5 9.53 4.99 -13.23
C SER A 5 8.56 5.87 -14.01
N PHE A 6 8.28 7.09 -13.55
CA PHE A 6 7.39 8.00 -14.28
C PHE A 6 7.94 8.36 -15.66
N VAL A 7 9.25 8.64 -15.78
CA VAL A 7 9.87 8.92 -17.08
C VAL A 7 9.79 7.70 -18.00
N ILE A 8 10.16 6.51 -17.50
CA ILE A 8 10.14 5.29 -18.33
C ILE A 8 8.72 5.00 -18.85
N VAL A 9 7.70 5.05 -17.99
CA VAL A 9 6.31 4.79 -18.40
C VAL A 9 5.78 5.90 -19.31
N ALA A 10 6.09 7.16 -19.05
CA ALA A 10 5.62 8.27 -19.88
C ALA A 10 6.17 8.22 -21.32
N PHE A 11 7.40 7.75 -21.50
CA PHE A 11 8.05 7.63 -22.81
C PHE A 11 8.02 6.20 -23.37
N SER A 12 7.35 5.25 -22.72
CA SER A 12 7.31 3.87 -23.18
C SER A 12 6.52 3.74 -24.48
N GLN A 13 7.14 3.14 -25.49
CA GLN A 13 6.51 2.81 -26.78
C GLN A 13 6.20 1.31 -26.91
N SER A 14 6.70 0.49 -25.98
CA SER A 14 6.49 -0.95 -25.95
C SER A 14 6.00 -1.39 -24.59
N PHE A 15 5.21 -2.46 -24.58
CA PHE A 15 4.69 -3.08 -23.36
C PHE A 15 5.82 -3.45 -22.38
N THR A 16 6.91 -4.03 -22.88
CA THR A 16 8.09 -4.39 -22.06
C THR A 16 8.70 -3.17 -21.37
N LEU A 17 8.80 -2.03 -22.05
CA LEU A 17 9.37 -0.82 -21.46
C LEU A 17 8.44 -0.24 -20.38
N SER A 18 7.12 -0.31 -20.58
CA SER A 18 6.14 0.05 -19.55
C SER A 18 6.28 -0.84 -18.30
N LEU A 19 6.46 -2.16 -18.48
CA LEU A 19 6.71 -3.08 -17.36
C LEU A 19 7.99 -2.76 -16.60
N ILE A 20 9.08 -2.41 -17.29
CA ILE A 20 10.33 -1.98 -16.63
C ILE A 20 10.08 -0.75 -15.75
N GLY A 21 9.31 0.23 -16.25
CA GLY A 21 8.92 1.40 -15.48
C GLY A 21 8.13 1.02 -14.22
N ILE A 22 7.18 0.10 -14.33
CA ILE A 22 6.40 -0.43 -13.21
C ILE A 22 7.31 -1.14 -12.20
N ILE A 23 8.30 -1.94 -12.65
CA ILE A 23 9.28 -2.58 -11.75
C ILE A 23 10.05 -1.55 -10.94
N PHE A 24 10.52 -0.46 -11.56
CA PHE A 24 11.18 0.63 -10.83
C PHE A 24 10.26 1.32 -9.82
N ALA A 25 8.97 1.46 -10.14
CA ALA A 25 7.98 2.01 -9.20
C ALA A 25 7.80 1.07 -8.00
N SER A 26 7.63 -0.23 -8.23
CA SER A 26 7.45 -1.25 -7.20
C SER A 26 8.69 -1.38 -6.30
N LEU A 27 9.90 -1.39 -6.88
CA LEU A 27 11.15 -1.38 -6.10
C LEU A 27 11.27 -0.13 -5.24
N GLY A 28 10.93 1.03 -5.80
CA GLY A 28 10.94 2.30 -5.07
C GLY A 28 9.93 2.33 -3.92
N SER A 29 8.73 1.80 -4.13
CA SER A 29 7.66 1.71 -3.12
C SER A 29 8.04 0.75 -2.00
N GLY A 30 8.45 -0.48 -2.34
CA GLY A 30 8.77 -1.53 -1.37
C GLY A 30 9.99 -1.16 -0.51
N LEU A 31 11.05 -0.62 -1.11
CA LEU A 31 12.21 -0.13 -0.34
C LEU A 31 11.84 1.08 0.52
N GLY A 32 11.06 2.03 -0.03
CA GLY A 32 10.66 3.25 0.66
C GLY A 32 9.81 2.96 1.90
N GLU A 33 8.79 2.11 1.77
CA GLU A 33 7.90 1.74 2.87
C GLU A 33 8.65 1.00 3.98
N ASN A 34 9.41 -0.04 3.65
CA ASN A 34 10.16 -0.79 4.64
C ASN A 34 11.15 0.10 5.40
N CYS A 35 11.92 0.95 4.71
CA CYS A 35 12.90 1.83 5.35
C CYS A 35 12.26 2.93 6.20
N LEU A 36 11.20 3.59 5.70
CA LEU A 36 10.58 4.70 6.43
C LEU A 36 9.72 4.22 7.60
N LEU A 37 9.07 3.07 7.46
CA LEU A 37 8.31 2.47 8.54
C LEU A 37 9.25 1.92 9.63
N ALA A 38 10.39 1.32 9.25
CA ALA A 38 11.46 0.99 10.18
C ALA A 38 11.96 2.24 10.93
N LEU A 39 12.26 3.31 10.18
CA LEU A 39 12.71 4.59 10.73
C LEU A 39 11.68 5.20 11.70
N SER A 40 10.39 4.99 11.48
CA SER A 40 9.32 5.48 12.37
C SER A 40 9.43 4.95 13.81
N SER A 41 10.09 3.79 14.01
CA SER A 41 10.32 3.19 15.33
C SER A 41 11.17 4.06 16.26
N HIS A 42 11.96 4.98 15.71
CA HIS A 42 12.79 5.93 16.46
C HIS A 42 12.05 7.21 16.86
N TYR A 43 10.81 7.41 16.40
CA TYR A 43 10.01 8.60 16.67
C TYR A 43 8.87 8.30 17.65
N LYS A 44 8.10 9.33 17.98
CA LYS A 44 6.93 9.21 18.85
C LYS A 44 5.88 8.29 18.22
N ARG A 45 5.04 7.66 19.04
CA ARG A 45 3.96 6.77 18.59
C ARG A 45 2.99 7.41 17.59
N SER A 46 2.76 8.71 17.69
CA SER A 46 1.93 9.46 16.74
C SER A 46 2.44 9.37 15.29
N THR A 47 3.72 9.02 15.09
CA THR A 47 4.35 8.89 13.78
C THR A 47 3.74 7.77 12.96
N ILE A 48 3.35 6.63 13.55
CA ILE A 48 2.70 5.54 12.79
C ILE A 48 1.31 5.96 12.32
N SER A 49 0.55 6.65 13.18
CA SER A 49 -0.75 7.18 12.76
C SER A 49 -0.60 8.23 11.68
N ALA A 50 0.38 9.14 11.79
CA ALA A 50 0.67 10.14 10.76
C ALA A 50 1.16 9.51 9.45
N TRP A 51 2.02 8.49 9.51
CA TRP A 51 2.47 7.69 8.38
C TRP A 51 1.29 7.01 7.67
N SER A 52 0.47 6.31 8.44
CA SER A 52 -0.67 5.57 7.91
C SER A 52 -1.71 6.53 7.30
N SER A 53 -2.06 7.60 8.00
CA SER A 53 -2.97 8.63 7.47
C SER A 53 -2.38 9.30 6.22
N GLY A 54 -1.11 9.68 6.23
CA GLY A 54 -0.43 10.32 5.10
C GLY A 54 -0.38 9.44 3.84
N THR A 55 -0.14 8.14 3.99
CA THR A 55 -0.17 7.17 2.88
C THR A 55 -1.58 6.95 2.34
N GLY A 56 -2.61 6.92 3.20
CA GLY A 56 -4.01 6.93 2.76
C GLY A 56 -4.38 8.22 2.02
N GLY A 57 -3.94 9.38 2.53
CA GLY A 57 -4.15 10.68 1.91
C GLY A 57 -3.47 10.80 0.55
N ALA A 58 -2.26 10.24 0.42
CA ALA A 58 -1.56 10.14 -0.87
C ALA A 58 -2.36 9.34 -1.90
N GLY A 59 -3.10 8.31 -1.48
CA GLY A 59 -4.02 7.56 -2.33
C GLY A 59 -5.16 8.42 -2.89
N ILE A 60 -5.80 9.24 -2.05
CA ILE A 60 -6.84 10.19 -2.48
C ILE A 60 -6.23 11.24 -3.41
N VAL A 61 -5.18 11.92 -2.96
CA VAL A 61 -4.56 13.01 -3.74
C VAL A 61 -4.07 12.48 -5.08
N GLY A 62 -3.43 11.31 -5.12
CA GLY A 62 -2.95 10.68 -6.35
C GLY A 62 -4.08 10.32 -7.31
N SER A 63 -5.13 9.65 -6.83
CA SER A 63 -6.27 9.25 -7.67
C SER A 63 -7.06 10.44 -8.19
N VAL A 64 -7.38 11.41 -7.32
CA VAL A 64 -8.09 12.64 -7.69
C VAL A 64 -7.25 13.50 -8.62
N ALA A 65 -5.96 13.69 -8.34
CA ALA A 65 -5.11 14.48 -9.21
C ALA A 65 -4.96 13.84 -10.59
N TYR A 66 -4.75 12.52 -10.67
CA TYR A 66 -4.67 11.83 -11.96
C TYR A 66 -5.99 11.89 -12.73
N ALA A 67 -7.12 11.65 -12.07
CA ALA A 67 -8.44 11.79 -12.68
C ALA A 67 -8.67 13.23 -13.18
N ALA A 68 -8.36 14.24 -12.37
CA ALA A 68 -8.53 15.64 -12.74
C ALA A 68 -7.67 16.03 -13.94
N LEU A 69 -6.40 15.58 -13.98
CA LEU A 69 -5.48 15.87 -15.06
C LEU A 69 -5.91 15.22 -16.38
N THR A 70 -6.48 14.02 -16.35
CA THR A 70 -6.82 13.24 -17.54
C THR A 70 -8.25 13.43 -18.03
N GLU A 71 -9.16 13.91 -17.18
CA GLU A 71 -10.56 14.11 -17.55
C GLU A 71 -10.69 15.22 -18.63
N PRO A 72 -11.35 14.94 -19.77
CA PRO A 72 -11.48 15.91 -20.86
C PRO A 72 -12.17 17.22 -20.48
N LYS A 73 -13.07 17.19 -19.49
CA LYS A 73 -13.80 18.37 -19.00
C LYS A 73 -12.99 19.24 -18.04
N LEU A 74 -11.82 18.78 -17.59
CA LEU A 74 -10.93 19.50 -16.67
C LEU A 74 -9.68 19.94 -17.42
N PHE A 75 -8.56 19.24 -17.25
CA PHE A 75 -7.30 19.59 -17.93
C PHE A 75 -7.09 18.85 -19.24
N GLY A 76 -7.76 17.71 -19.46
CA GLY A 76 -7.71 16.94 -20.70
C GLY A 76 -6.30 16.55 -21.14
N LEU A 77 -5.36 16.38 -20.21
CA LEU A 77 -3.99 16.01 -20.53
C LEU A 77 -3.94 14.55 -21.01
N SER A 78 -3.04 14.29 -21.95
CA SER A 78 -2.69 12.91 -22.29
C SER A 78 -2.11 12.20 -21.05
N PRO A 79 -2.30 10.87 -20.90
CA PRO A 79 -1.72 10.10 -19.79
C PRO A 79 -0.21 10.31 -19.64
N ARG A 80 0.50 10.47 -20.76
CA ARG A 80 1.93 10.82 -20.79
C ARG A 80 2.22 12.14 -20.08
N ASN A 81 1.50 13.20 -20.41
CA ASN A 81 1.71 14.52 -19.81
C ASN A 81 1.26 14.53 -18.34
N ALA A 82 0.20 13.80 -18.01
CA ALA A 82 -0.23 13.62 -16.62
C ALA A 82 0.87 12.94 -15.77
N LEU A 83 1.47 11.84 -16.25
CA LEU A 83 2.58 11.18 -15.57
C LEU A 83 3.81 12.08 -15.41
N LEU A 84 4.15 12.87 -16.42
CA LEU A 84 5.27 13.81 -16.34
C LEU A 84 5.00 14.93 -15.32
N SER A 85 3.77 15.43 -15.20
CA SER A 85 3.43 16.43 -14.18
C SER A 85 3.59 15.88 -12.75
N MET A 86 3.39 14.57 -12.55
CA MET A 86 3.58 13.90 -11.26
C MET A 86 5.05 13.78 -10.83
N LEU A 87 6.03 14.18 -11.67
CA LEU A 87 7.43 14.31 -11.26
C LEU A 87 7.65 15.34 -10.14
N ILE A 88 6.67 16.20 -9.86
CA ILE A 88 6.67 17.06 -8.67
C ILE A 88 6.68 16.24 -7.36
N VAL A 89 6.06 15.05 -7.35
CA VAL A 89 5.93 14.20 -6.16
C VAL A 89 7.29 13.75 -5.60
N PRO A 90 8.20 13.14 -6.39
CA PRO A 90 9.52 12.77 -5.88
C PRO A 90 10.36 13.98 -5.45
N ILE A 91 10.13 15.18 -6.01
CA ILE A 91 10.78 16.42 -5.57
C ILE A 91 10.27 16.84 -4.19
N ILE A 92 8.95 16.82 -3.99
CA ILE A 92 8.34 17.10 -2.67
C ILE A 92 8.84 16.09 -1.63
N PHE A 93 8.89 14.81 -1.99
CA PHE A 93 9.37 13.75 -1.11
C PHE A 93 10.84 13.95 -0.72
N ALA A 94 11.69 14.32 -1.68
CA ALA A 94 13.08 14.69 -1.45
C ALA A 94 13.21 15.86 -0.46
N LEU A 95 12.48 16.95 -0.70
CA LEU A 95 12.48 18.12 0.19
C LEU A 95 12.00 17.77 1.60
N ALA A 96 10.93 16.97 1.71
CA ALA A 96 10.42 16.51 3.00
C ALA A 96 11.48 15.70 3.77
N TYR A 97 12.18 14.77 3.10
CA TYR A 97 13.18 13.93 3.76
C TYR A 97 14.46 14.67 4.14
N TRP A 98 14.98 15.55 3.27
CA TRP A 98 16.27 16.22 3.51
C TRP A 98 16.15 17.51 4.31
N VAL A 99 15.04 18.25 4.16
CA VAL A 99 14.87 19.58 4.77
C VAL A 99 13.95 19.52 6.00
N LEU A 100 12.80 18.85 5.89
CA LEU A 100 11.78 18.88 6.94
C LEU A 100 12.00 17.83 8.05
N LEU A 101 12.48 16.64 7.69
CA LEU A 101 12.67 15.55 8.65
C LEU A 101 13.79 15.87 9.65
N THR A 102 13.41 16.04 10.91
CA THR A 102 14.34 16.26 12.02
C THR A 102 15.17 15.00 12.29
N PRO A 103 16.51 15.06 12.31
CA PRO A 103 17.34 13.89 12.55
C PRO A 103 17.08 13.26 13.93
N SER A 104 16.92 11.94 13.97
CA SER A 104 16.94 11.20 15.24
C SER A 104 18.39 10.97 15.68
N PRO A 105 18.75 11.20 16.96
CA PRO A 105 20.10 10.95 17.46
C PRO A 105 20.49 9.47 17.47
N THR A 106 19.53 8.55 17.31
CA THR A 106 19.76 7.10 17.33
C THR A 106 20.12 6.53 15.96
N VAL A 107 20.00 7.30 14.88
CA VAL A 107 20.21 6.81 13.50
C VAL A 107 21.42 7.50 12.89
N HIS A 108 22.41 6.71 12.50
CA HIS A 108 23.60 7.22 11.82
C HIS A 108 23.23 7.82 10.46
N ARG A 109 23.64 9.08 10.21
CA ARG A 109 23.35 9.79 8.96
C ARG A 109 24.57 9.77 8.06
N ILE A 110 24.41 9.18 6.88
CA ILE A 110 25.45 9.19 5.85
C ILE A 110 25.58 10.60 5.29
N LYS A 111 26.80 11.13 5.23
CA LYS A 111 27.11 12.38 4.52
C LYS A 111 27.54 12.02 3.10
N LEU A 112 26.79 12.48 2.10
CA LEU A 112 27.01 12.12 0.69
C LEU A 112 28.45 12.37 0.22
N LEU A 113 29.05 13.48 0.68
CA LEU A 113 30.38 13.94 0.29
C LEU A 113 31.53 13.27 1.06
N SER A 114 31.25 12.43 2.05
CA SER A 114 32.27 11.80 2.89
C SER A 114 32.12 10.30 2.86
N ALA A 115 32.82 9.64 1.93
CA ALA A 115 32.77 8.18 1.72
C ALA A 115 33.08 7.38 3.00
N SER A 116 33.90 7.91 3.90
CA SER A 116 34.18 7.28 5.20
C SER A 116 32.96 7.17 6.12
N THR A 117 31.92 7.99 5.92
CA THR A 117 30.66 7.90 6.69
C THR A 117 29.67 6.87 6.16
N TRP A 118 29.94 6.28 4.99
CA TRP A 118 29.09 5.26 4.37
C TRP A 118 29.34 3.87 4.95
N ILE A 119 30.52 3.66 5.55
CA ILE A 119 30.92 2.40 6.16
C ILE A 119 31.08 2.65 7.66
N THR A 120 30.08 2.28 8.44
CA THR A 120 30.21 2.20 9.90
C THR A 120 30.92 0.90 10.25
N GLN A 121 32.11 1.00 10.85
CA GLN A 121 32.74 -0.18 11.45
C GLN A 121 31.94 -0.59 12.69
N VAL A 122 31.37 -1.79 12.67
CA VAL A 122 30.74 -2.40 13.85
C VAL A 122 31.87 -2.85 14.77
N ASN A 123 32.46 -1.92 15.50
CA ASN A 123 33.44 -2.28 16.54
C ASN A 123 32.66 -2.78 17.77
N ASN A 124 32.77 -4.08 18.04
CA ASN A 124 32.20 -4.76 19.20
C ASN A 124 32.92 -4.44 20.54
N SER A 125 33.62 -3.31 20.66
CA SER A 125 34.40 -2.99 21.85
C SER A 125 34.10 -1.59 22.38
N GLU A 126 33.54 -1.61 23.60
CA GLU A 126 33.52 -0.59 24.66
C GLU A 126 32.55 0.61 24.52
N ILE A 127 31.64 0.75 25.49
CA ILE A 127 31.80 1.71 26.60
C ILE A 127 30.68 1.52 27.65
N SER A 128 31.12 1.45 28.90
CA SER A 128 30.39 1.58 30.14
C SER A 128 29.83 3.00 30.32
N ASP A 129 28.71 3.07 31.04
CA ASP A 129 28.11 4.25 31.65
C ASP A 129 27.16 5.11 30.79
N GLY A 130 25.94 5.29 31.29
CA GLY A 130 25.02 6.33 30.80
C GLY A 130 24.15 6.05 29.58
N GLY A 131 23.62 4.84 29.41
CA GLY A 131 22.30 4.64 28.80
C GLY A 131 22.14 4.90 27.29
N VAL A 132 22.72 4.05 26.43
CA VAL A 132 22.10 3.64 25.15
C VAL A 132 22.44 2.17 24.93
N LYS A 133 21.43 1.28 24.96
CA LYS A 133 21.62 -0.14 24.61
C LYS A 133 21.90 -0.24 23.11
N VAL A 134 23.13 -0.60 22.78
CA VAL A 134 23.56 -1.06 21.46
C VAL A 134 22.63 -2.20 21.03
N THR A 135 21.99 -2.05 19.87
CA THR A 135 21.13 -3.05 19.25
C THR A 135 21.96 -4.30 18.99
N SER A 136 21.85 -5.33 19.85
CA SER A 136 22.51 -6.60 19.60
C SER A 136 22.01 -7.14 18.26
N GLU A 137 22.91 -7.40 17.31
CA GLU A 137 22.52 -8.09 16.08
C GLU A 137 21.79 -9.39 16.44
N LEU A 138 20.50 -9.45 16.12
CA LEU A 138 19.70 -10.62 16.45
C LEU A 138 20.22 -11.81 15.66
N ASN A 139 20.63 -12.85 16.38
CA ASN A 139 20.97 -14.14 15.78
C ASN A 139 19.82 -14.61 14.86
N PHE A 140 20.14 -15.24 13.73
CA PHE A 140 19.16 -15.71 12.75
C PHE A 140 18.03 -16.54 13.38
N GLY A 141 18.36 -17.42 14.34
CA GLY A 141 17.36 -18.19 15.08
C GLY A 141 16.39 -17.32 15.91
N SER A 142 16.88 -16.21 16.47
CA SER A 142 16.04 -15.24 17.19
C SER A 142 15.14 -14.45 16.24
N LYS A 143 15.63 -14.10 15.05
CA LYS A 143 14.81 -13.49 13.98
C LYS A 143 13.69 -14.42 13.53
N MET A 144 13.99 -15.70 13.28
CA MET A 144 12.99 -16.69 12.88
C MET A 144 11.94 -16.90 13.97
N ARG A 145 12.35 -17.00 15.23
CA ARG A 145 11.41 -17.07 16.37
C ARG A 145 10.50 -15.85 16.43
N GLN A 146 11.04 -14.66 16.18
CA GLN A 146 10.25 -13.43 16.16
C GLN A 146 9.22 -13.43 15.02
N ILE A 147 9.59 -13.94 13.84
CA ILE A 147 8.65 -14.11 12.72
C ILE A 147 7.49 -15.01 13.13
N ILE A 148 7.79 -16.17 13.72
CA ILE A 148 6.76 -17.14 14.17
C ILE A 148 5.80 -16.48 15.17
N LEU A 149 6.33 -15.68 16.11
CA LEU A 149 5.51 -14.95 17.07
C LEU A 149 4.63 -13.88 16.42
N LEU A 150 5.06 -13.28 15.31
CA LEU A 150 4.31 -12.24 14.60
C LEU A 150 3.35 -12.80 13.55
N LEU A 151 3.37 -14.11 13.26
CA LEU A 151 2.47 -14.74 12.28
C LEU A 151 1.00 -14.44 12.55
N HIS A 152 0.64 -14.33 13.83
CA HIS A 152 -0.74 -14.03 14.22
C HIS A 152 -1.19 -12.62 13.75
N LEU A 153 -0.27 -11.71 13.45
CA LEU A 153 -0.55 -10.40 12.82
C LEU A 153 -0.28 -10.41 11.32
N MET A 154 0.77 -11.11 10.89
CA MET A 154 1.19 -11.18 9.48
C MET A 154 0.16 -11.91 8.61
N LEU A 155 -0.41 -13.01 9.09
CA LEU A 155 -1.35 -13.80 8.30
C LEU A 155 -2.66 -13.03 8.00
N PRO A 156 -3.35 -12.43 9.00
CA PRO A 156 -4.54 -11.63 8.71
C PRO A 156 -4.24 -10.43 7.80
N LEU A 157 -3.12 -9.73 8.03
CA LEU A 157 -2.71 -8.60 7.19
C LEU A 157 -2.45 -9.04 5.75
N GLY A 158 -1.66 -10.10 5.55
CA GLY A 158 -1.36 -10.64 4.23
C GLY A 158 -2.61 -11.13 3.49
N ILE A 159 -3.58 -11.74 4.19
CA ILE A 159 -4.85 -12.16 3.59
C ILE A 159 -5.69 -10.95 3.17
N VAL A 160 -5.80 -9.92 4.01
CA VAL A 160 -6.51 -8.67 3.66
C VAL A 160 -5.91 -8.05 2.40
N TYR A 161 -4.59 -7.91 2.35
CA TYR A 161 -3.89 -7.31 1.20
C TYR A 161 -3.95 -8.19 -0.05
N PHE A 162 -3.91 -9.51 0.10
CA PHE A 162 -4.17 -10.43 -1.00
C PHE A 162 -5.58 -10.22 -1.59
N ALA A 163 -6.60 -10.21 -0.73
CA ALA A 163 -7.99 -10.07 -1.13
C ALA A 163 -8.27 -8.72 -1.80
N GLU A 164 -7.84 -7.64 -1.15
CA GLU A 164 -7.95 -6.27 -1.62
C GLU A 164 -7.29 -6.07 -2.99
N TYR A 165 -6.06 -6.55 -3.18
CA TYR A 165 -5.37 -6.37 -4.47
C TYR A 165 -5.91 -7.29 -5.56
N LEU A 166 -6.46 -8.46 -5.21
CA LEU A 166 -7.13 -9.33 -6.16
C LEU A 166 -8.42 -8.66 -6.68
N ILE A 167 -9.15 -7.98 -5.81
CA ILE A 167 -10.32 -7.16 -6.18
C ILE A 167 -9.87 -5.99 -7.08
N ASN A 168 -8.93 -5.17 -6.61
CA ASN A 168 -8.51 -3.95 -7.28
C ASN A 168 -7.84 -4.19 -8.65
N SER A 169 -6.98 -5.21 -8.74
CA SER A 169 -6.19 -5.47 -9.95
C SER A 169 -6.82 -6.51 -10.88
N GLY A 170 -7.75 -7.33 -10.37
CA GLY A 170 -8.37 -8.43 -11.12
C GLY A 170 -9.83 -8.19 -11.46
N LEU A 171 -10.65 -7.82 -10.48
CA LEU A 171 -12.11 -7.81 -10.59
C LEU A 171 -12.69 -6.43 -10.94
N HIS A 172 -12.12 -5.33 -10.45
CA HIS A 172 -12.62 -3.97 -10.72
C HIS A 172 -12.74 -3.63 -12.20
N GLN A 173 -11.78 -4.09 -13.01
CA GLN A 173 -11.80 -3.87 -14.46
C GLN A 173 -12.91 -4.61 -15.20
N LEU A 174 -13.58 -5.58 -14.56
CA LEU A 174 -14.69 -6.37 -15.11
C LEU A 174 -16.06 -5.84 -14.66
N LEU A 175 -16.09 -4.78 -13.85
CA LEU A 175 -17.34 -4.19 -13.37
C LEU A 175 -17.81 -3.09 -14.30
N HIS A 176 -18.79 -3.40 -15.15
CA HIS A 176 -19.36 -2.45 -16.10
C HIS A 176 -20.83 -2.18 -15.77
N PHE A 177 -21.20 -0.90 -15.71
CA PHE A 177 -22.58 -0.45 -15.61
C PHE A 177 -22.93 0.40 -16.84
N ASP A 178 -24.14 0.23 -17.35
CA ASP A 178 -24.66 1.03 -18.46
C ASP A 178 -24.94 2.48 -18.04
N CYS A 179 -25.19 3.35 -19.01
CA CYS A 179 -25.39 4.78 -18.77
C CYS A 179 -26.51 5.08 -17.76
N SER A 180 -27.60 4.30 -17.80
CA SER A 180 -28.78 4.54 -16.96
C SER A 180 -28.55 4.16 -15.50
N HIS A 181 -27.79 3.09 -15.24
CA HIS A 181 -27.47 2.62 -13.89
C HIS A 181 -26.07 3.05 -13.39
N GLY A 182 -25.31 3.76 -14.24
CA GLY A 182 -23.94 4.21 -14.00
C GLY A 182 -23.80 5.71 -13.75
N PHE A 183 -24.88 6.42 -13.39
CA PHE A 183 -24.92 7.89 -13.28
C PHE A 183 -24.48 8.64 -14.55
N GLY A 184 -24.61 8.03 -15.73
CA GLY A 184 -24.10 8.60 -16.99
C GLY A 184 -22.58 8.66 -17.08
N LEU A 185 -21.85 7.93 -16.23
CA LEU A 185 -20.40 7.83 -16.27
C LEU A 185 -19.95 6.86 -17.37
N SER A 186 -18.92 7.22 -18.13
CA SER A 186 -18.25 6.29 -19.04
C SER A 186 -17.53 5.19 -18.26
N GLU A 187 -17.32 4.02 -18.87
CA GLU A 187 -16.62 2.88 -18.22
C GLU A 187 -15.26 3.28 -17.65
N ALA A 188 -14.48 4.06 -18.41
CA ALA A 188 -13.20 4.57 -17.95
C ALA A 188 -13.34 5.50 -16.74
N SER A 189 -14.43 6.29 -16.68
CA SER A 189 -14.72 7.14 -15.52
C SER A 189 -15.20 6.31 -14.33
N GLN A 190 -15.99 5.25 -14.54
CA GLN A 190 -16.43 4.34 -13.47
C GLN A 190 -15.20 3.73 -12.78
N PHE A 191 -14.26 3.19 -13.56
CA PHE A 191 -13.01 2.62 -13.03
C PHE A 191 -12.18 3.63 -12.23
N ARG A 192 -12.06 4.87 -12.71
CA ARG A 192 -11.37 5.94 -11.96
C ARG A 192 -12.05 6.23 -10.62
N TRP A 193 -13.38 6.29 -10.59
CA TRP A 193 -14.14 6.53 -9.36
C TRP A 193 -14.10 5.38 -8.37
N TYR A 194 -14.03 4.12 -8.84
CA TYR A 194 -13.77 2.96 -7.98
C TYR A 194 -12.49 3.17 -7.18
N GLN A 195 -11.39 3.55 -7.84
CA GLN A 195 -10.13 3.82 -7.16
C GLN A 195 -10.24 4.97 -6.15
N THR A 196 -10.94 6.05 -6.49
CA THR A 196 -11.10 7.19 -5.57
C THR A 196 -11.91 6.83 -4.32
N LEU A 197 -13.01 6.09 -4.48
CA LEU A 197 -13.84 5.67 -3.35
C LEU A 197 -13.14 4.65 -2.46
N TYR A 198 -12.44 3.70 -3.06
CA TYR A 198 -11.56 2.78 -2.35
C TYR A 198 -10.54 3.54 -1.49
N GLN A 199 -9.81 4.49 -2.09
CA GLN A 199 -8.81 5.29 -1.37
C GLN A 199 -9.42 6.19 -0.28
N LEU A 200 -10.66 6.65 -0.46
CA LEU A 200 -11.39 7.38 0.58
C LEU A 200 -11.65 6.49 1.80
N GLY A 201 -12.08 5.24 1.59
CA GLY A 201 -12.24 4.25 2.66
C GLY A 201 -10.91 3.95 3.37
N VAL A 202 -9.83 3.75 2.61
CA VAL A 202 -8.48 3.54 3.17
C VAL A 202 -8.04 4.73 4.02
N PHE A 203 -8.23 5.95 3.55
CA PHE A 203 -7.82 7.14 4.29
C PHE A 203 -8.60 7.32 5.60
N ILE A 204 -9.92 7.15 5.57
CA ILE A 204 -10.77 7.28 6.77
C ILE A 204 -10.35 6.25 7.82
N SER A 205 -10.20 4.99 7.42
CA SER A 205 -9.83 3.91 8.33
C SER A 205 -8.39 4.01 8.85
N ARG A 206 -7.42 4.43 8.02
CA ARG A 206 -6.05 4.69 8.48
C ARG A 206 -5.96 5.88 9.44
N SER A 207 -6.83 6.86 9.28
CA SER A 207 -6.90 8.03 10.17
C SER A 207 -7.64 7.77 11.48
N SER A 208 -8.40 6.68 11.58
CA SER A 208 -9.26 6.42 12.73
C SER A 208 -8.53 5.89 13.96
N VAL A 209 -7.31 5.35 13.84
CA VAL A 209 -6.64 4.60 14.93
C VAL A 209 -6.42 5.40 16.22
N THR A 210 -6.32 6.72 16.12
CA THR A 210 -6.17 7.62 17.28
C THR A 210 -7.46 7.78 18.08
N VAL A 211 -8.61 7.57 17.42
CA VAL A 211 -9.95 7.68 18.00
C VAL A 211 -10.54 6.30 18.31
N LEU A 212 -10.37 5.34 17.41
CA LEU A 212 -10.90 3.99 17.45
C LEU A 212 -9.80 2.98 17.10
N ALA A 213 -9.23 2.34 18.12
CA ALA A 213 -8.29 1.23 17.97
C ALA A 213 -9.02 -0.11 18.09
N LEU A 214 -8.85 -0.99 17.11
CA LEU A 214 -9.52 -2.28 17.04
C LEU A 214 -8.80 -3.35 17.89
N PRO A 215 -9.56 -4.30 18.49
CA PRO A 215 -8.96 -5.45 19.18
C PRO A 215 -8.34 -6.42 18.17
N THR A 216 -7.39 -7.25 18.61
CA THR A 216 -6.69 -8.21 17.72
C THR A 216 -7.64 -9.17 17.02
N PHE A 217 -8.71 -9.61 17.70
CA PHE A 217 -9.74 -10.47 17.11
C PHE A 217 -10.37 -9.84 15.85
N ALA A 218 -10.55 -8.52 15.84
CA ALA A 218 -11.12 -7.81 14.70
C ALA A 218 -10.22 -7.90 13.45
N LEU A 219 -8.90 -8.06 13.60
CA LEU A 219 -8.00 -8.22 12.43
C LEU A 219 -8.29 -9.51 11.67
N TYR A 220 -8.56 -10.61 12.39
CA TYR A 220 -8.97 -11.87 11.77
C TYR A 220 -10.35 -11.75 11.13
N LEU A 221 -11.27 -11.04 11.77
CA LEU A 221 -12.59 -10.78 11.22
C LEU A 221 -12.49 -9.97 9.92
N LEU A 222 -11.64 -8.93 9.87
CA LEU A 222 -11.40 -8.14 8.66
C LEU A 222 -10.84 -8.99 7.51
N ALA A 223 -9.92 -9.92 7.80
CA ALA A 223 -9.42 -10.87 6.81
C ALA A 223 -10.55 -11.76 6.26
N LEU A 224 -11.41 -12.29 7.13
CA LEU A 224 -12.56 -13.09 6.72
C LEU A 224 -13.56 -12.28 5.88
N LEU A 225 -13.87 -11.05 6.31
CA LEU A 225 -14.76 -10.15 5.59
C LEU A 225 -14.20 -9.78 4.22
N GLN A 226 -12.88 -9.60 4.09
CA GLN A 226 -12.26 -9.33 2.78
C GLN A 226 -12.30 -10.54 1.85
N CYS A 227 -12.12 -11.76 2.35
CA CYS A 227 -12.39 -12.96 1.56
C CYS A 227 -13.86 -13.02 1.11
N GLY A 228 -14.79 -12.61 1.96
CA GLY A 228 -16.21 -12.44 1.61
C GLY A 228 -16.41 -11.41 0.50
N ASN A 229 -15.72 -10.27 0.56
CA ASN A 229 -15.75 -9.27 -0.50
C ASN A 229 -15.29 -9.85 -1.83
N ILE A 230 -14.20 -10.63 -1.89
CA ILE A 230 -13.78 -11.29 -3.15
C ILE A 230 -14.95 -12.05 -3.79
N LEU A 231 -15.73 -12.79 -3.00
CA LEU A 231 -16.89 -13.53 -3.50
C LEU A 231 -17.97 -12.60 -4.05
N VAL A 232 -18.28 -11.50 -3.34
CA VAL A 232 -19.23 -10.47 -3.80
C VAL A 232 -18.82 -9.91 -5.16
N PHE A 233 -17.55 -9.50 -5.30
CA PHE A 233 -17.01 -8.94 -6.54
C PHE A 233 -16.92 -9.99 -7.65
N TYR A 234 -16.53 -11.22 -7.32
CA TYR A 234 -16.45 -12.33 -8.27
C TYR A 234 -17.82 -12.66 -8.86
N PHE A 235 -18.84 -12.85 -8.02
CA PHE A 235 -20.19 -13.11 -8.49
C PHE A 235 -20.80 -11.91 -9.21
N GLN A 236 -20.50 -10.68 -8.77
CA GLN A 236 -20.92 -9.50 -9.51
C GLN A 236 -20.31 -9.46 -10.91
N SER A 237 -19.02 -9.81 -11.04
CA SER A 237 -18.34 -9.85 -12.33
C SER A 237 -18.88 -10.92 -13.28
N LEU A 238 -19.56 -11.97 -12.79
CA LEU A 238 -20.13 -13.03 -13.62
C LEU A 238 -21.62 -12.82 -13.94
N PHE A 239 -22.41 -12.41 -12.92
CA PHE A 239 -23.87 -12.41 -13.00
C PHE A 239 -24.48 -11.02 -13.06
N HIS A 240 -23.70 -9.95 -12.84
CA HIS A 240 -24.20 -8.57 -12.81
C HIS A 240 -25.47 -8.36 -11.97
N TYR A 241 -25.57 -9.06 -10.84
CA TYR A 241 -26.80 -9.10 -10.04
C TYR A 241 -27.08 -7.80 -9.27
N ILE A 242 -26.05 -6.99 -9.00
CA ILE A 242 -26.19 -5.64 -8.45
C ILE A 242 -26.57 -4.72 -9.60
N PRO A 243 -27.78 -4.13 -9.60
CA PRO A 243 -28.31 -3.43 -10.77
C PRO A 243 -27.81 -1.99 -10.89
N HIS A 244 -27.25 -1.40 -9.82
CA HIS A 244 -26.90 0.02 -9.81
C HIS A 244 -25.52 0.29 -9.21
N ILE A 245 -24.76 1.19 -9.84
CA ILE A 245 -23.37 1.47 -9.49
C ILE A 245 -23.21 2.02 -8.07
N SER A 246 -24.23 2.72 -7.53
CA SER A 246 -24.16 3.31 -6.18
C SER A 246 -24.00 2.27 -5.07
N VAL A 247 -24.60 1.08 -5.24
CA VAL A 247 -24.43 -0.03 -4.30
C VAL A 247 -23.00 -0.53 -4.39
N MET A 248 -22.48 -0.68 -5.61
CA MET A 248 -21.09 -1.10 -5.83
C MET A 248 -20.08 -0.10 -5.27
N PHE A 249 -20.33 1.20 -5.44
CA PHE A 249 -19.56 2.27 -4.82
C PHE A 249 -19.50 2.16 -3.31
N THR A 250 -20.62 1.78 -2.67
CA THR A 250 -20.68 1.56 -1.22
C THR A 250 -19.84 0.34 -0.81
N VAL A 251 -19.92 -0.76 -1.56
CA VAL A 251 -19.14 -1.98 -1.30
C VAL A 251 -17.63 -1.70 -1.45
N ILE A 252 -17.22 -0.98 -2.50
CA ILE A 252 -15.82 -0.58 -2.74
C ILE A 252 -15.30 0.34 -1.63
N PHE A 253 -16.14 1.28 -1.17
CA PHE A 253 -15.79 2.12 -0.04
C PHE A 253 -15.56 1.29 1.24
N VAL A 254 -16.40 0.28 1.51
CA VAL A 254 -16.25 -0.65 2.64
C VAL A 254 -15.01 -1.52 2.50
N GLU A 255 -14.70 -1.99 1.30
CA GLU A 255 -13.46 -2.71 0.98
C GLU A 255 -12.23 -1.88 1.37
N GLY A 256 -12.19 -0.59 1.00
CA GLY A 256 -11.14 0.33 1.42
C GLY A 256 -11.07 0.54 2.95
N LEU A 257 -12.22 0.59 3.64
CA LEU A 257 -12.25 0.68 5.11
C LEU A 257 -11.60 -0.54 5.78
N PHE A 258 -11.84 -1.75 5.27
CA PHE A 258 -11.28 -2.99 5.83
C PHE A 258 -9.77 -3.04 5.66
N GLY A 259 -9.29 -2.70 4.46
CA GLY A 259 -7.88 -2.58 4.12
C GLY A 259 -7.11 -1.66 5.06
N GLY A 260 -7.52 -0.39 5.09
CA GLY A 260 -6.85 0.62 5.90
C GLY A 260 -6.95 0.36 7.41
N ALA A 261 -8.08 -0.17 7.89
CA ALA A 261 -8.25 -0.54 9.30
C ALA A 261 -7.31 -1.69 9.70
N SER A 262 -7.17 -2.72 8.86
CA SER A 262 -6.27 -3.85 9.10
C SER A 262 -4.81 -3.39 9.18
N TYR A 263 -4.38 -2.56 8.22
CA TYR A 263 -3.03 -2.01 8.17
C TYR A 263 -2.70 -1.21 9.44
N VAL A 264 -3.46 -0.15 9.72
CA VAL A 264 -3.09 0.79 10.79
C VAL A 264 -3.12 0.14 12.17
N ASN A 265 -4.09 -0.74 12.43
CA ASN A 265 -4.22 -1.41 13.72
C ASN A 265 -3.15 -2.48 13.91
N THR A 266 -2.69 -3.13 12.84
CA THR A 266 -1.56 -4.07 12.89
C THR A 266 -0.27 -3.36 13.29
N PHE A 267 0.07 -2.26 12.63
CA PHE A 267 1.30 -1.52 12.93
C PHE A 267 1.26 -0.79 14.27
N ASP A 268 0.12 -0.19 14.66
CA ASP A 268 -0.03 0.39 16.00
C ASP A 268 0.09 -0.67 17.09
N ARG A 269 -0.41 -1.90 16.86
CA ARG A 269 -0.23 -3.01 17.81
C ARG A 269 1.23 -3.38 17.98
N ILE A 270 1.95 -3.61 16.88
CA ILE A 270 3.38 -3.96 16.92
C ILE A 270 4.17 -2.87 17.66
N HIS A 271 3.90 -1.60 17.36
CA HIS A 271 4.59 -0.50 18.03
C HIS A 271 4.29 -0.41 19.54
N LYS A 272 3.11 -0.87 19.99
CA LYS A 272 2.76 -0.96 21.42
C LYS A 272 3.40 -2.16 22.11
N THR A 273 3.40 -3.33 21.47
CA THR A 273 3.72 -4.61 22.14
C THR A 273 5.16 -5.05 21.90
N ALA A 274 5.80 -4.64 20.80
CA ALA A 274 7.16 -5.03 20.50
C ALA A 274 8.18 -4.28 21.39
N PRO A 275 9.15 -4.99 21.99
CA PRO A 275 10.31 -4.40 22.64
C PRO A 275 11.02 -3.42 21.70
N LYS A 276 11.59 -2.34 22.23
CA LYS A 276 12.23 -1.28 21.41
C LYS A 276 13.32 -1.85 20.51
N GLU A 277 14.05 -2.84 21.01
CA GLU A 277 15.16 -3.52 20.34
C GLU A 277 14.71 -4.37 19.14
N LEU A 278 13.50 -4.91 19.19
CA LEU A 278 12.93 -5.77 18.12
C LEU A 278 11.93 -5.03 17.22
N ARG A 279 11.56 -3.80 17.60
CA ARG A 279 10.44 -3.08 16.98
C ARG A 279 10.70 -2.77 15.53
N GLU A 280 11.89 -2.27 15.22
CA GLU A 280 12.30 -1.95 13.84
C GLU A 280 12.16 -3.19 12.94
N PHE A 281 12.81 -4.29 13.34
CA PHE A 281 12.69 -5.56 12.63
C PHE A 281 11.24 -6.07 12.52
N SER A 282 10.46 -5.95 13.60
CA SER A 282 9.06 -6.39 13.62
C SER A 282 8.17 -5.58 12.68
N LEU A 283 8.36 -4.26 12.59
CA LEU A 283 7.62 -3.41 11.65
C LEU A 283 7.98 -3.77 10.20
N SER A 284 9.27 -3.93 9.89
CA SER A 284 9.71 -4.28 8.52
C SER A 284 9.24 -5.66 8.08
N ILE A 285 9.32 -6.67 8.96
CA ILE A 285 8.94 -8.03 8.57
C ILE A 285 7.42 -8.19 8.41
N VAL A 286 6.63 -7.45 9.18
CA VAL A 286 5.18 -7.42 8.99
C VAL A 286 4.80 -6.63 7.72
N ALA A 287 5.47 -5.52 7.41
CA ALA A 287 5.29 -4.87 6.10
C ALA A 287 5.62 -5.83 4.95
N ALA A 288 6.69 -6.62 5.04
CA ALA A 288 6.96 -7.64 4.03
C ALA A 288 5.80 -8.65 3.80
N SER A 289 4.96 -8.90 4.82
CA SER A 289 3.80 -9.79 4.69
C SER A 289 2.66 -9.20 3.86
N ASP A 290 2.43 -7.88 3.90
CA ASP A 290 1.44 -7.24 3.03
C ASP A 290 1.87 -7.35 1.56
N SER A 291 3.15 -7.07 1.30
CA SER A 291 3.75 -7.07 -0.03
C SER A 291 3.75 -8.47 -0.64
N PHE A 292 3.92 -9.49 0.19
CA PHE A 292 3.75 -10.89 -0.21
C PHE A 292 2.31 -11.19 -0.63
N GLY A 293 1.32 -10.75 0.14
CA GLY A 293 -0.10 -10.87 -0.21
C GLY A 293 -0.43 -10.19 -1.54
N VAL A 294 0.03 -8.95 -1.73
CA VAL A 294 -0.11 -8.19 -2.99
C VAL A 294 0.51 -8.92 -4.17
N THR A 295 1.70 -9.50 -3.99
CA THR A 295 2.41 -10.23 -5.05
C THR A 295 1.62 -11.46 -5.49
N ILE A 296 1.14 -12.27 -4.53
CA ILE A 296 0.31 -13.43 -4.83
C ILE A 296 -0.97 -12.99 -5.56
N ALA A 297 -1.62 -11.92 -5.10
CA ALA A 297 -2.82 -11.38 -5.73
C ALA A 297 -2.59 -11.00 -7.20
N GLY A 298 -1.44 -10.40 -7.53
CA GLY A 298 -1.09 -10.06 -8.90
C GLY A 298 -1.01 -11.29 -9.83
N PHE A 299 -0.39 -12.37 -9.38
CA PHE A 299 -0.37 -13.63 -10.14
C PHE A 299 -1.76 -14.29 -10.21
N SER A 300 -2.48 -14.30 -9.09
CA SER A 300 -3.84 -14.85 -9.01
C SER A 300 -4.84 -14.08 -9.88
N ALA A 301 -4.67 -12.77 -10.04
CA ALA A 301 -5.54 -11.93 -10.87
C ALA A 301 -5.49 -12.34 -12.35
N ILE A 302 -4.31 -12.71 -12.86
CA ILE A 302 -4.15 -13.20 -14.24
C ILE A 302 -4.92 -14.52 -14.44
N LEU A 303 -4.76 -15.46 -13.49
CA LEU A 303 -5.44 -16.75 -13.52
C LEU A 303 -6.97 -16.57 -13.41
N LEU A 304 -7.41 -15.69 -12.51
CA LEU A 304 -8.81 -15.38 -12.27
C LEU A 304 -9.46 -14.74 -13.50
N HIS A 305 -8.77 -13.78 -14.14
CA HIS A 305 -9.26 -13.14 -15.36
C HIS A 305 -9.46 -14.16 -16.49
N ASN A 306 -8.46 -15.01 -16.75
CA ASN A 306 -8.57 -16.07 -17.75
C ASN A 306 -9.71 -17.05 -17.44
N HIS A 307 -9.91 -17.39 -16.16
CA HIS A 307 -11.00 -18.25 -15.73
C HIS A 307 -12.37 -17.62 -15.99
N ILE A 308 -12.55 -16.35 -15.63
CA ILE A 308 -13.80 -15.61 -15.85
C ILE A 308 -14.11 -15.51 -17.35
N CYS A 309 -13.11 -15.16 -18.19
CA CYS A 309 -13.29 -15.09 -19.64
C CYS A 309 -13.76 -16.43 -20.24
N ASN A 310 -13.23 -17.56 -19.78
CA ASN A 310 -13.68 -18.88 -20.21
C ASN A 310 -15.11 -19.19 -19.75
N LEU A 311 -15.47 -18.82 -18.53
CA LEU A 311 -16.83 -19.01 -18.00
C LEU A 311 -17.85 -18.12 -18.72
N TYR A 312 -17.48 -16.90 -19.10
CA TYR A 312 -18.37 -15.99 -19.83
C TYR A 312 -18.91 -16.61 -21.12
N GLY A 313 -18.04 -17.25 -21.90
CA GLY A 313 -18.43 -17.94 -23.13
C GLY A 313 -19.33 -19.17 -22.91
N ILE A 314 -19.44 -19.66 -21.67
CA ILE A 314 -20.33 -20.77 -21.29
C ILE A 314 -21.66 -20.23 -20.76
N ILE A 315 -21.61 -19.18 -19.94
CA ILE A 315 -22.79 -18.60 -19.27
C ILE A 315 -23.62 -17.75 -20.27
N TYR A 316 -22.96 -17.07 -21.19
CA TYR A 316 -23.57 -16.24 -22.23
C TYR A 316 -23.13 -16.71 -23.62
N PRO A 317 -23.63 -17.87 -24.09
CA PRO A 317 -23.26 -18.45 -25.39
C PRO A 317 -23.80 -17.66 -26.59
#